data_AF-A0A538PSE2-F1
#
_entry.id   AF-A0A538PSE2-F1
#
_cell.length_a   1.000
_cell.length_b   1.000
_cell.length_c   1.000
_cell.angle_alpha   90.00
_cell.angle_beta   90.00
_cell.angle_gamma   90.00
#
_symmetry.space_group_name_H-M   'P 1'
#
loop_
_entity.id
_entity.type
_entity.pdbx_description
1 polymer ?
#
loop_
_entity_poly.entity_id
_entity_poly.type
_entity_poly.pdbx_seq_one_letter_code
_entity_poly.pdbx_strand_id
1 'polypeptide(L)'
;MRALFSAVVIGLFLVSTAFAAPKDKGGGKGKHNHHAGHKMLGDKIKKNGNHQLDRKGKHTVTAEVKDGKIAGVTVKHDTKGDVPVIKYKSKKKMASLEGAPSEAVPADEYLGTTWIGYAYVDDDGNEEIYWFP
;
A
#
# COMPACT_ATOMS: atom_id res chain seq x y z
N MET A 1 -29.29 -57.66 -7.07
CA MET A 1 -29.36 -56.50 -8.00
C MET A 1 -28.82 -55.30 -7.23
N ARG A 2 -27.62 -54.81 -7.58
CA ARG A 2 -26.95 -53.69 -6.89
C ARG A 2 -27.46 -52.38 -7.51
N ALA A 3 -27.93 -51.44 -6.69
CA ALA A 3 -28.17 -50.07 -7.10
C ALA A 3 -27.46 -49.14 -6.13
N LEU A 4 -26.52 -48.38 -6.69
CA LEU A 4 -25.72 -47.33 -6.10
C LEU A 4 -26.61 -46.14 -5.76
N PHE A 5 -26.39 -45.48 -4.62
CA PHE A 5 -26.79 -44.08 -4.46
C PHE A 5 -25.61 -43.26 -3.96
N SER A 6 -25.28 -42.29 -4.79
CA SER A 6 -24.15 -41.38 -4.75
C SER A 6 -24.15 -40.51 -3.49
N ALA A 7 -22.98 -40.41 -2.88
CA ALA A 7 -22.64 -39.35 -1.96
C ALA A 7 -22.42 -38.04 -2.75
N VAL A 8 -23.10 -36.96 -2.35
CA VAL A 8 -22.65 -35.59 -2.62
C VAL A 8 -22.71 -34.84 -1.30
N VAL A 9 -21.52 -34.63 -0.73
CA VAL A 9 -21.27 -33.81 0.45
C VAL A 9 -21.24 -32.36 -0.02
N ILE A 10 -22.22 -31.54 0.37
CA ILE A 10 -22.16 -30.08 0.22
C ILE A 10 -21.75 -29.51 1.58
N GLY A 11 -20.45 -29.52 1.84
CA GLY A 11 -19.85 -28.78 2.95
C GLY A 11 -19.62 -27.33 2.52
N LEU A 12 -20.58 -26.45 2.79
CA LEU A 12 -20.38 -25.01 2.63
C LEU A 12 -19.60 -24.47 3.85
N PHE A 13 -18.28 -24.58 3.81
CA PHE A 13 -17.41 -23.86 4.74
C PHE A 13 -17.39 -22.38 4.35
N LEU A 14 -18.23 -21.58 4.99
CA LEU A 14 -18.05 -20.13 5.05
C LEU A 14 -16.86 -19.85 5.99
N VAL A 15 -15.64 -19.91 5.45
CA VAL A 15 -14.47 -19.35 6.13
C VAL A 15 -14.57 -17.83 6.01
N SER A 16 -15.17 -17.20 7.01
CA SER A 16 -14.98 -15.79 7.29
C SER A 16 -13.55 -15.60 7.81
N THR A 17 -12.59 -15.41 6.92
CA THR A 17 -11.28 -14.87 7.32
C THR A 17 -11.51 -13.41 7.73
N ALA A 18 -11.77 -13.20 9.02
CA ALA A 18 -11.57 -11.92 9.65
C ALA A 18 -10.09 -11.55 9.43
N PHE A 19 -9.84 -10.57 8.55
CA PHE A 19 -8.56 -9.89 8.52
C PHE A 19 -8.44 -9.11 9.83
N ALA A 20 -7.95 -9.79 10.86
CA ALA A 20 -7.42 -9.15 12.04
C ALA A 20 -6.21 -8.32 11.57
N ALA A 21 -6.42 -7.03 11.37
CA ALA A 21 -5.32 -6.10 11.14
C ALA A 21 -4.39 -6.18 12.36
N PRO A 22 -3.13 -6.64 12.23
CA PRO A 22 -2.21 -6.59 13.34
C PRO A 22 -2.01 -5.14 13.74
N LYS A 23 -2.27 -4.87 15.01
CA LYS A 23 -2.18 -3.57 15.67
C LYS A 23 -0.73 -3.33 16.09
N ASP A 24 0.23 -3.49 15.18
CA ASP A 24 1.59 -3.00 15.38
C ASP A 24 1.68 -1.64 14.68
N LYS A 25 1.48 -0.58 15.46
CA LYS A 25 1.90 0.75 15.06
C LYS A 25 3.41 0.67 14.83
N GLY A 26 3.81 0.64 13.56
CA GLY A 26 5.20 0.74 13.13
C GLY A 26 5.84 1.98 13.72
N GLY A 27 6.41 1.84 14.91
CA GLY A 27 7.24 2.83 15.58
C GLY A 27 8.70 2.46 15.35
N GLY A 28 9.11 2.34 14.08
CA GLY A 28 10.53 2.34 13.76
C GLY A 28 11.07 3.72 14.13
N LYS A 29 12.10 3.79 14.98
CA LYS A 29 12.90 5.02 15.17
C LYS A 29 13.73 5.37 13.92
N GLY A 30 13.39 4.80 12.76
CA GLY A 30 14.03 5.07 11.48
C GLY A 30 13.49 6.34 10.85
N LYS A 31 14.10 6.74 9.74
CA LYS A 31 13.71 7.95 9.01
C LYS A 31 12.40 7.72 8.25
N HIS A 32 11.63 8.78 8.06
CA HIS A 32 10.50 8.78 7.14
C HIS A 32 10.98 9.20 5.75
N ASN A 33 10.89 8.30 4.78
CA ASN A 33 11.24 8.55 3.39
C ASN A 33 9.95 8.75 2.59
N HIS A 34 9.80 9.96 2.05
CA HIS A 34 8.58 10.37 1.36
C HIS A 34 8.74 10.26 -0.16
N HIS A 35 7.83 9.53 -0.79
CA HIS A 35 7.82 9.25 -2.22
C HIS A 35 6.59 9.84 -2.89
N ALA A 36 6.79 10.43 -4.07
CA ALA A 36 5.71 10.91 -4.92
C ALA A 36 5.06 9.76 -5.71
N GLY A 37 4.30 8.90 -5.04
CA GLY A 37 3.69 7.69 -5.62
C GLY A 37 2.85 7.97 -6.88
N HIS A 38 2.12 9.09 -6.90
CA HIS A 38 1.36 9.55 -8.08
C HIS A 38 2.25 9.79 -9.31
N LYS A 39 3.47 10.33 -9.14
CA LYS A 39 4.43 10.52 -10.24
C LYS A 39 5.00 9.19 -10.72
N MET A 40 5.33 8.30 -9.78
CA MET A 40 5.86 6.96 -10.09
C MET A 40 4.87 6.12 -10.89
N LEU A 41 3.58 6.30 -10.61
CA LEU A 41 2.52 5.65 -11.38
C LEU A 41 2.36 6.27 -12.78
N GLY A 42 2.46 7.60 -12.88
CA GLY A 42 2.38 8.31 -14.16
C GLY A 42 1.12 7.95 -14.94
N ASP A 43 1.26 7.64 -16.22
CA ASP A 43 0.14 7.25 -17.09
C ASP A 43 -0.50 5.90 -16.73
N LYS A 44 0.12 5.09 -15.87
CA LYS A 44 -0.45 3.80 -15.44
C LYS A 44 -1.75 3.99 -14.66
N ILE A 45 -1.99 5.17 -14.08
CA ILE A 45 -3.27 5.52 -13.44
C ILE A 45 -4.47 5.40 -14.40
N LYS A 46 -4.24 5.50 -15.72
CA LYS A 46 -5.29 5.39 -16.74
C LYS A 46 -5.71 3.94 -17.02
N LYS A 47 -5.00 2.95 -16.46
CA LYS A 47 -5.25 1.52 -16.68
C LYS A 47 -5.57 0.85 -15.33
N ASN A 48 -6.73 0.23 -15.24
CA ASN A 48 -7.08 -0.54 -14.05
C ASN A 48 -6.16 -1.75 -13.88
N GLY A 49 -5.90 -2.13 -12.64
CA GLY A 49 -5.06 -3.28 -12.27
C GLY A 49 -3.90 -2.92 -11.36
N ASN A 50 -3.04 -3.92 -11.13
CA ASN A 50 -1.89 -3.81 -10.25
C ASN A 50 -0.66 -3.33 -11.00
N HIS A 51 -0.05 -2.24 -10.53
CA HIS A 51 1.11 -1.62 -11.14
C HIS A 51 2.23 -1.53 -10.12
N GLN A 52 3.37 -2.13 -10.45
CA GLN A 52 4.58 -1.93 -9.67
C GLN A 52 5.00 -0.45 -9.73
N LEU A 53 5.18 0.13 -8.55
CA LEU A 53 5.64 1.50 -8.35
C LEU A 53 7.15 1.56 -8.15
N ASP A 54 7.65 0.71 -7.26
CA ASP A 54 9.04 0.70 -6.85
C ASP A 54 9.49 -0.70 -6.41
N ARG A 55 10.81 -0.90 -6.39
CA ARG A 55 11.47 -2.06 -5.77
C ARG A 55 12.67 -1.58 -4.97
N LYS A 56 12.51 -1.50 -3.65
CA LYS A 56 13.55 -1.08 -2.71
C LYS A 56 14.09 -2.30 -1.97
N GLY A 57 15.35 -2.66 -2.26
CA GLY A 57 15.96 -3.87 -1.70
C GLY A 57 15.12 -5.12 -2.03
N LYS A 58 14.65 -5.81 -0.99
CA LYS A 58 13.79 -7.01 -1.10
C LYS A 58 12.29 -6.70 -1.13
N HIS A 59 11.91 -5.43 -1.08
CA HIS A 59 10.52 -5.00 -1.04
C HIS A 59 10.05 -4.56 -2.43
N THR A 60 8.95 -5.12 -2.90
CA THR A 60 8.26 -4.71 -4.13
C THR A 60 6.96 -4.01 -3.77
N VAL A 61 6.82 -2.76 -4.20
CA VAL A 61 5.65 -1.92 -3.93
C VAL A 61 4.76 -1.89 -5.17
N THR A 62 3.49 -2.25 -4.98
CA THR A 62 2.49 -2.33 -6.06
C THR A 62 1.28 -1.51 -5.69
N ALA A 63 0.87 -0.59 -6.56
CA ALA A 63 -0.41 0.12 -6.44
C ALA A 63 -1.49 -0.56 -7.25
N GLU A 64 -2.66 -0.73 -6.64
CA GLU A 64 -3.88 -1.11 -7.33
C GLU A 64 -4.59 0.14 -7.83
N VAL A 65 -4.83 0.20 -9.14
CA VAL A 65 -5.57 1.25 -9.80
C VAL A 65 -6.96 0.75 -10.16
N LYS A 66 -7.98 1.53 -9.78
CA LYS A 66 -9.37 1.28 -10.11
C LYS A 66 -10.05 2.60 -10.47
N ASP A 67 -10.64 2.64 -11.65
CA ASP A 67 -11.41 3.77 -12.19
C ASP A 67 -10.63 5.09 -12.16
N GLY A 68 -9.35 5.02 -12.53
CA GLY A 68 -8.47 6.19 -12.55
C GLY A 68 -7.98 6.65 -11.18
N LYS A 69 -8.17 5.85 -10.11
CA LYS A 69 -7.80 6.18 -8.73
C LYS A 69 -7.03 5.04 -8.08
N ILE A 70 -6.27 5.34 -7.02
CA ILE A 70 -5.63 4.31 -6.20
C ILE A 70 -6.67 3.66 -5.28
N ALA A 71 -6.85 2.36 -5.44
CA ALA A 71 -7.67 1.54 -4.54
C ALA A 71 -6.86 1.11 -3.30
N GLY A 72 -5.58 0.79 -3.48
CA GLY A 72 -4.69 0.32 -2.42
C GLY A 72 -3.24 0.23 -2.85
N VAL A 73 -2.37 -0.02 -1.89
CA VAL A 73 -0.96 -0.34 -2.12
C VAL A 73 -0.63 -1.61 -1.33
N THR A 74 0.05 -2.54 -1.99
CA THR A 74 0.53 -3.79 -1.41
C THR A 74 2.05 -3.80 -1.49
N VAL A 75 2.69 -4.28 -0.43
CA VAL A 75 4.14 -4.44 -0.37
C VAL A 75 4.45 -5.91 -0.14
N LYS A 76 5.32 -6.48 -0.98
CA LYS A 76 5.82 -7.85 -0.83
C LYS A 76 7.30 -7.85 -0.58
N HIS A 77 7.72 -8.53 0.48
CA HIS A 77 9.11 -8.84 0.75
C HIS A 77 9.45 -10.22 0.18
N ASP A 78 10.53 -10.33 -0.60
CA ASP A 78 10.91 -11.53 -1.34
C ASP A 78 10.92 -12.82 -0.49
N THR A 79 11.30 -12.75 0.79
CA THR A 79 11.30 -13.92 1.70
C THR A 79 10.25 -13.91 2.82
N LYS A 80 9.62 -12.76 3.12
CA LYS A 80 8.68 -12.62 4.25
C LYS A 80 7.22 -12.62 3.77
N GLY A 81 7.00 -12.53 2.46
CA GLY A 81 5.67 -12.44 1.88
C GLY A 81 5.10 -11.04 2.03
N ASP A 82 3.80 -10.95 2.31
CA ASP A 82 3.11 -9.67 2.41
C ASP A 82 3.58 -8.87 3.63
N VAL A 83 3.92 -7.60 3.40
CA VAL A 83 4.37 -6.66 4.44
C VAL A 83 3.18 -5.77 4.82
N PRO A 84 2.94 -5.53 6.13
CA PRO A 84 1.87 -4.67 6.57
C PRO A 84 2.06 -3.24 6.04
N VAL A 85 0.97 -2.68 5.50
CA VAL A 85 0.95 -1.31 4.96
C VAL A 85 0.13 -0.42 5.89
N ILE A 86 0.74 0.67 6.34
CA ILE A 86 0.12 1.72 7.16
C ILE A 86 -0.45 2.78 6.22
N LYS A 87 -1.71 3.18 6.46
CA LYS A 87 -2.38 4.22 5.67
C LYS A 87 -2.41 5.54 6.44
N TYR A 88 -1.81 6.57 5.87
CA TYR A 88 -1.87 7.95 6.33
C TYR A 88 -2.85 8.78 5.51
N LYS A 89 -3.43 9.80 6.16
CA LYS A 89 -4.22 10.84 5.50
C LYS A 89 -3.66 12.18 5.94
N SER A 90 -3.30 13.01 4.97
CA SER A 90 -2.80 14.36 5.21
C SER A 90 -3.51 15.34 4.29
N LYS A 91 -3.73 16.57 4.77
CA LYS A 91 -4.16 17.68 3.93
C LYS A 91 -2.98 18.56 3.49
N LYS A 92 -1.77 18.19 3.93
CA LYS A 92 -0.49 18.83 3.60
C LYS A 92 0.25 18.00 2.55
N LYS A 93 0.98 18.68 1.67
CA LYS A 93 1.83 18.03 0.67
C LYS A 93 3.09 17.47 1.34
N MET A 94 3.20 16.15 1.45
CA MET A 94 4.28 15.48 2.19
C MET A 94 5.41 14.93 1.32
N ALA A 95 5.20 14.80 0.01
CA ALA A 95 6.27 14.53 -0.94
C ALA A 95 6.55 15.83 -1.71
N SER A 96 7.75 16.38 -1.55
CA SER A 96 8.18 17.49 -2.40
C SER A 96 8.07 17.01 -3.84
N LEU A 97 7.42 17.80 -4.69
CA LEU A 97 7.31 17.46 -6.11
C LEU A 97 8.68 17.52 -6.81
N GLU A 98 9.73 17.97 -6.13
CA GLU A 98 11.08 18.09 -6.66
C GLU A 98 12.09 17.81 -5.53
N GLY A 99 12.75 16.66 -5.58
CA GLY A 99 14.12 16.37 -5.10
C GLY A 99 14.63 16.86 -3.73
N ALA A 100 13.82 17.52 -2.90
CA ALA A 100 14.23 18.14 -1.66
C ALA A 100 13.91 17.24 -0.47
N PRO A 101 14.81 17.13 0.53
CA PRO A 101 14.51 16.44 1.77
C PRO A 101 13.26 17.04 2.41
N SER A 102 12.36 16.17 2.87
CA SER A 102 11.03 16.51 3.37
C SER A 102 11.00 17.43 4.60
N GLU A 103 12.16 17.82 5.13
CA GLU A 103 12.32 18.74 6.26
C GLU A 103 12.06 20.22 5.89
N ALA A 104 11.97 20.57 4.61
CA ALA A 104 11.93 21.96 4.15
C ALA A 104 10.60 22.42 3.51
N VAL A 105 9.49 21.69 3.64
CA VAL A 105 8.19 22.16 3.12
C VAL A 105 7.44 22.88 4.25
N PRO A 106 7.26 24.22 4.20
CA PRO A 106 6.48 24.94 5.20
C PRO A 106 5.07 24.35 5.25
N ALA A 107 4.60 24.12 6.48
CA ALA A 107 3.49 23.24 6.80
C ALA A 107 2.10 23.82 6.47
N ASP A 108 2.02 24.86 5.63
CA ASP A 108 0.90 25.82 5.63
C ASP A 108 0.26 26.05 4.26
N GLU A 109 0.42 25.15 3.30
CA GLU A 109 -0.45 25.12 2.12
C GLU A 109 -1.55 24.08 2.29
N TYR A 110 -2.72 24.54 2.75
CA TYR A 110 -3.96 23.77 2.68
C TYR A 110 -4.44 23.75 1.23
N LEU A 111 -3.96 22.78 0.43
CA LEU A 111 -4.17 22.73 -1.02
C LEU A 111 -5.57 22.24 -1.46
N GLY A 112 -6.53 22.08 -0.54
CA GLY A 112 -7.88 21.56 -0.86
C GLY A 112 -7.92 20.07 -1.25
N THR A 113 -6.78 19.43 -1.51
CA THR A 113 -6.65 18.01 -1.87
C THR A 113 -6.22 17.17 -0.65
N THR A 114 -6.93 16.07 -0.38
CA THR A 114 -6.56 15.13 0.68
C THR A 114 -5.58 14.10 0.15
N TRP A 115 -4.34 14.18 0.60
CA TRP A 115 -3.29 13.24 0.26
C TRP A 115 -3.40 11.96 1.09
N ILE A 116 -3.30 10.82 0.40
CA ILE A 116 -3.27 9.49 1.00
C ILE A 116 -1.84 8.94 0.89
N GLY A 117 -1.26 8.63 2.04
CA GLY A 117 0.06 7.99 2.15
C GLY A 117 -0.09 6.51 2.42
N TYR A 118 0.66 5.67 1.72
CA TYR A 118 0.77 4.24 2.02
C TYR A 118 2.21 3.94 2.41
N ALA A 119 2.42 3.39 3.60
CA ALA A 119 3.72 3.23 4.20
C ALA A 119 4.04 1.80 4.60
N TYR A 120 5.30 1.42 4.55
CA TYR A 120 5.80 0.19 5.16
C TYR A 120 7.14 0.46 5.85
N VAL A 121 7.51 -0.38 6.81
CA VAL A 121 8.82 -0.33 7.46
C VAL A 121 9.76 -1.28 6.73
N ASP A 122 10.88 -0.78 6.22
CA ASP A 122 11.90 -1.59 5.55
C ASP A 122 12.76 -2.40 6.53
N ASP A 123 13.69 -3.20 6.00
CA ASP A 123 14.55 -4.06 6.82
C ASP A 123 15.49 -3.27 7.74
N ASP A 124 15.75 -2.01 7.41
CA ASP A 124 16.58 -1.08 8.21
C ASP A 124 15.75 -0.33 9.27
N GLY A 125 14.45 -0.58 9.33
CA GLY A 125 13.53 0.08 10.26
C GLY A 125 13.10 1.48 9.83
N ASN A 126 13.40 1.90 8.59
CA ASN A 126 12.93 3.18 8.03
C ASN A 126 11.51 3.02 7.47
N GLU A 127 10.74 4.10 7.55
CA GLU A 127 9.38 4.11 7.01
C GLU A 127 9.38 4.69 5.60
N GLU A 128 8.96 3.88 4.62
CA GLU A 128 8.84 4.26 3.21
C GLU A 128 7.41 4.62 2.89
N ILE A 129 7.12 5.89 2.60
CA ILE A 129 5.75 6.42 2.45
C ILE A 129 5.48 6.90 1.02
N TYR A 130 4.47 6.33 0.35
CA TYR A 130 4.07 6.69 -1.01
C TYR A 130 2.80 7.54 -1.01
N TRP A 131 2.90 8.77 -1.49
CA TRP A 131 1.83 9.76 -1.46
C TRP A 131 1.08 9.91 -2.80
N PHE A 132 -0.25 9.90 -2.70
CA PHE A 132 -1.20 10.09 -3.80
C PHE A 132 -2.21 11.20 -3.44
N PRO A 133 -2.58 12.08 -4.38
CA PRO A 133 -3.61 13.10 -4.18
C PRO A 133 -5.03 12.50 -4.22
#